data_AF-A0A645HX12-F1
#
_entry.id   AF-A0A645HX12-F1
#
_cell.length_a   1.000
_cell.length_b   1.000
_cell.length_c   1.000
_cell.angle_alpha   90.00
_cell.angle_beta   90.00
_cell.angle_gamma   90.00
#
_symmetry.space_group_name_H-M   'P 1'
#
loop_
_entity.id
_entity.type
_entity.pdbx_description
1 polymer ?
#
loop_
_entity_poly.entity_id
_entity_poly.type
_entity_poly.pdbx_seq_one_letter_code
_entity_poly.pdbx_strand_id
1 'polypeptide(L)'
;MGDYIIHNGEGCIVTKKGEDIQILLHSYGEDIDKLIGVESILKRRGIKRTAERKFSLNIINLYHDYTLTEYEINEKVGSAYDYWVSLGKPSRINDDERDVMDNASFPKISLRFAKKSAIYNLVPKVQGYGAILIMLKKVQKHL
;
A
#
# COMPACT_ATOMS: atom_id res chain seq x y z
N MET A 1 7.88 6.49 -7.73
CA MET A 1 8.94 6.29 -6.74
C MET A 1 9.97 7.39 -6.88
N GLY A 2 10.91 7.48 -5.94
CA GLY A 2 12.06 8.38 -6.03
C GLY A 2 13.14 7.87 -6.99
N ASP A 3 14.17 8.68 -7.18
CA ASP A 3 15.21 8.46 -8.19
C ASP A 3 16.37 7.58 -7.65
N TYR A 4 16.47 7.42 -6.32
CA TYR A 4 17.48 6.61 -5.65
C TYR A 4 16.86 5.50 -4.82
N ILE A 5 17.31 4.25 -4.99
CA ILE A 5 16.92 3.12 -4.16
C ILE A 5 17.83 3.09 -2.92
N ILE A 6 17.24 3.17 -1.73
CA ILE A 6 17.92 3.04 -0.43
C ILE A 6 17.92 1.58 0.01
N HIS A 7 16.80 0.90 -0.18
CA HIS A 7 16.61 -0.49 0.22
C HIS A 7 15.68 -1.19 -0.77
N ASN A 8 15.99 -2.44 -1.08
CA ASN A 8 15.11 -3.34 -1.82
C ASN A 8 15.30 -4.74 -1.23
N GLY A 9 14.25 -5.27 -0.62
CA GLY A 9 14.29 -6.54 0.09
C GLY A 9 12.87 -7.10 0.26
N GLU A 10 12.76 -8.22 0.97
CA GLU A 10 11.53 -9.00 1.11
C GLU A 10 10.27 -8.14 1.39
N GLY A 11 9.50 -7.83 0.35
CA GLY A 11 8.26 -7.07 0.50
C GLY A 11 8.44 -5.60 0.87
N CYS A 12 9.64 -5.03 0.74
CA CYS A 12 9.95 -3.66 1.12
C CYS A 12 10.92 -3.00 0.12
N ILE A 13 10.48 -1.89 -0.46
CA ILE A 13 11.30 -1.03 -1.33
C ILE A 13 11.29 0.36 -0.73
N VAL A 14 12.47 0.93 -0.48
CA VAL A 14 12.65 2.30 -0.01
C VAL A 14 13.39 3.10 -1.06
N THR A 15 12.81 4.22 -1.46
CA THR A 15 13.44 5.16 -2.39
C THR A 15 13.50 6.57 -1.80
N LYS A 16 14.35 7.42 -2.38
CA LYS A 16 14.49 8.83 -2.01
C LYS A 16 14.53 9.73 -3.25
N LYS A 17 13.97 10.94 -3.13
CA LYS A 17 14.07 12.02 -4.11
C LYS A 17 14.27 13.34 -3.39
N GLY A 18 15.42 13.99 -3.56
CA GLY A 18 15.78 15.13 -2.73
C GLY A 18 15.79 14.70 -1.27
N GLU A 19 15.00 15.36 -0.40
CA GLU A 19 14.83 14.94 1.00
C GLU A 19 13.59 14.07 1.26
N ASP A 20 12.77 13.84 0.24
CA ASP A 20 11.54 13.06 0.36
C ASP A 20 11.86 11.56 0.32
N ILE A 21 11.20 10.79 1.17
CA ILE A 21 11.37 9.35 1.30
C ILE A 21 10.07 8.68 0.86
N GLN A 22 10.17 7.59 0.11
CA GLN A 22 9.04 6.76 -0.27
C GLN A 22 9.32 5.31 0.13
N ILE A 23 8.36 4.67 0.77
CA ILE A 23 8.46 3.29 1.25
C ILE A 23 7.28 2.52 0.66
N LEU A 24 7.54 1.53 -0.17
CA LEU A 24 6.55 0.59 -0.67
C LEU A 24 6.68 -0.73 0.07
N LEU A 25 5.57 -1.18 0.64
CA LEU A 25 5.46 -2.43 1.35
C LEU A 25 4.43 -3.31 0.67
N HIS A 26 4.72 -4.60 0.54
CA HIS A 26 3.77 -5.56 0.01
C HIS A 26 3.91 -6.92 0.69
N SER A 27 2.81 -7.65 0.77
CA SER A 27 2.78 -9.01 1.33
C SER A 27 3.05 -10.09 0.28
N TYR A 28 3.26 -9.71 -0.99
CA TYR A 28 3.63 -10.63 -2.07
C TYR A 28 4.96 -11.35 -1.77
N GLY A 29 4.97 -12.67 -1.94
CA GLY A 29 6.13 -13.54 -1.82
C GLY A 29 6.16 -14.59 -2.95
N GLU A 30 7.30 -15.26 -3.13
CA GLU A 30 7.63 -16.19 -4.23
C GLU A 30 6.63 -17.35 -4.45
N ASP A 31 5.75 -17.63 -3.49
CA ASP A 31 4.76 -18.71 -3.60
C ASP A 31 3.55 -18.38 -4.50
N ILE A 32 3.35 -17.12 -4.92
CA ILE A 32 2.33 -16.79 -5.93
C ILE A 32 2.75 -17.21 -7.34
N ASP A 33 4.05 -17.27 -7.64
CA ASP A 33 4.53 -17.76 -8.94
C ASP A 33 4.22 -19.27 -9.12
N LYS A 34 4.02 -20.01 -8.03
CA LYS A 34 3.50 -21.39 -8.04
C LYS A 34 1.97 -21.48 -8.16
N LEU A 35 1.26 -20.34 -8.08
CA LEU A 35 -0.20 -20.22 -8.01
C LEU A 35 -0.82 -19.53 -9.25
N ILE A 36 -0.06 -19.37 -10.34
CA ILE A 36 -0.50 -18.76 -11.62
C ILE A 36 -1.49 -19.67 -12.37
N GLY A 37 -2.56 -20.09 -11.71
CA GLY A 37 -3.83 -20.42 -12.33
C GLY A 37 -4.82 -19.39 -11.81
N VAL A 38 -5.30 -18.50 -12.67
CA VAL A 38 -6.31 -17.47 -12.36
C VAL A 38 -7.56 -18.11 -11.70
N GLU A 39 -7.85 -19.37 -12.00
CA GLU A 39 -8.89 -20.18 -11.36
C GLU A 39 -8.64 -20.54 -9.88
N SER A 40 -7.37 -20.65 -9.46
CA SER A 40 -7.01 -21.04 -8.10
C SER A 40 -7.18 -19.91 -7.08
N ILE A 41 -7.01 -18.65 -7.52
CA ILE A 41 -7.27 -17.44 -6.75
C ILE A 41 -8.76 -17.34 -6.40
N LEU A 42 -9.63 -17.69 -7.36
CA LEU A 42 -11.09 -17.65 -7.21
C LEU A 42 -11.63 -18.69 -6.21
N LYS A 43 -10.98 -19.85 -6.06
CA LYS A 43 -11.43 -20.96 -5.19
C LYS A 43 -10.97 -20.84 -3.72
N ARG A 44 -10.07 -19.93 -3.38
CA ARG A 44 -9.36 -19.91 -2.08
C ARG A 44 -9.84 -18.83 -1.09
N ARG A 45 -11.16 -18.63 -0.95
CA ARG A 45 -11.73 -17.81 0.16
C ARG A 45 -11.26 -18.27 1.55
N GLY A 46 -10.77 -19.51 1.70
CA GLY A 46 -10.25 -20.09 2.96
C GLY A 46 -8.77 -19.81 3.31
N ILE A 47 -7.92 -19.37 2.37
CA ILE A 47 -6.49 -19.07 2.64
C ILE A 47 -6.27 -17.59 3.00
N LYS A 48 -7.36 -16.80 3.06
CA LYS A 48 -7.37 -15.36 3.34
C LYS A 48 -6.73 -14.95 4.68
N ARG A 49 -6.50 -15.88 5.61
CA ARG A 49 -5.97 -15.58 6.96
C ARG A 49 -4.45 -15.50 7.05
N THR A 50 -3.70 -15.96 6.04
CA THR A 50 -2.23 -16.15 6.18
C THR A 50 -1.36 -15.12 5.45
N ALA A 51 -1.95 -14.24 4.64
CA ALA A 51 -1.19 -13.25 3.84
C ALA A 51 -0.93 -11.91 4.58
N GLU A 52 -1.24 -11.82 5.87
CA GLU A 52 -0.93 -10.61 6.66
C GLU A 52 0.58 -10.52 6.92
N ARG A 53 1.19 -9.39 6.55
CA ARG A 53 2.60 -9.10 6.81
C ARG A 53 2.75 -7.85 7.67
N LYS A 54 3.42 -7.99 8.80
CA LYS A 54 3.78 -6.87 9.68
C LYS A 54 5.22 -6.46 9.41
N PHE A 55 5.45 -5.16 9.29
CA PHE A 55 6.78 -4.59 9.15
C PHE A 55 7.13 -3.80 10.40
N SER A 56 8.41 -3.78 10.75
CA SER A 56 8.97 -2.88 11.76
C SER A 56 10.13 -2.16 11.11
N LEU A 57 9.94 -0.88 10.82
CA LEU A 57 10.90 -0.05 10.09
C LEU A 57 11.39 1.05 11.01
N ASN A 58 12.70 1.20 11.10
CA ASN A 58 13.34 2.26 11.86
C ASN A 58 14.08 3.16 10.87
N ILE A 59 13.59 4.40 10.71
CA ILE A 59 14.29 5.41 9.92
C ILE A 59 15.24 6.14 10.88
N ILE A 60 16.54 5.94 10.67
CA ILE A 60 17.58 6.64 11.41
C ILE A 60 17.79 8.04 10.83
N ASN A 61 17.99 9.02 11.72
CA ASN A 61 18.26 10.42 11.41
C ASN A 61 17.25 11.05 10.44
N LEU A 62 15.99 11.16 10.87
CA LEU A 62 14.99 11.95 10.17
C LEU A 62 15.30 13.45 10.36
N TYR A 63 16.10 14.01 9.46
CA TYR A 63 16.70 15.35 9.60
C TYR A 63 15.70 16.52 9.57
N HIS A 64 14.51 16.30 9.02
CA HIS A 64 13.47 17.32 8.85
C HIS A 64 12.15 16.88 9.46
N ASP A 65 11.21 17.83 9.53
CA ASP A 65 9.81 17.51 9.78
C ASP A 65 9.18 17.10 8.45
N TYR A 66 8.28 16.12 8.47
CA TYR A 66 7.68 15.52 7.28
C TYR A 66 6.16 15.43 7.41
N THR A 67 5.47 15.64 6.29
CA THR A 67 4.10 15.15 6.10
C THR A 67 4.20 13.71 5.64
N LEU A 68 3.52 12.82 6.35
CA LEU A 68 3.45 11.41 6.04
C LEU A 68 2.07 11.08 5.45
N THR A 69 2.05 10.50 4.26
CA THR A 69 0.83 10.02 3.60
C THR A 69 0.95 8.53 3.32
N GLU A 70 0.04 7.73 3.86
CA GLU A 70 -0.05 6.29 3.60
C GLU A 70 -1.19 6.04 2.62
N TYR A 71 -0.91 5.26 1.56
CA TYR A 71 -1.88 4.74 0.61
C TYR A 71 -1.94 3.23 0.76
N GLU A 72 -3.09 2.68 1.15
CA GLU A 72 -3.30 1.25 1.37
C GLU A 72 -4.26 0.69 0.32
N ILE A 73 -3.87 -0.41 -0.31
CA ILE A 73 -4.73 -1.24 -1.16
C ILE A 73 -4.69 -2.70 -0.71
N ASN A 74 -5.81 -3.38 -0.83
CA ASN A 74 -5.97 -4.82 -0.62
C ASN A 74 -7.28 -5.31 -1.28
N GLU A 75 -7.66 -6.57 -1.08
CA GLU A 75 -8.86 -7.17 -1.70
C GLU A 75 -10.19 -6.59 -1.19
N LYS A 76 -10.15 -5.67 -0.22
CA LYS A 76 -11.32 -4.95 0.31
C LYS A 76 -11.26 -3.44 0.07
N VAL A 77 -10.12 -2.91 -0.36
CA VAL A 77 -9.85 -1.46 -0.43
C VAL A 77 -9.04 -1.16 -1.68
N GLY A 78 -9.52 -0.27 -2.52
CA GLY A 78 -8.81 0.11 -3.75
C GLY A 78 -8.87 -0.95 -4.84
N SER A 79 -9.95 -1.75 -4.88
CA SER A 79 -10.14 -2.82 -5.86
C SER A 79 -11.51 -2.73 -6.52
N ALA A 80 -11.54 -2.11 -7.71
CA ALA A 80 -12.75 -2.08 -8.55
C ALA A 80 -13.21 -3.50 -8.93
N TYR A 81 -12.27 -4.44 -9.10
CA TYR A 81 -12.57 -5.83 -9.41
C TYR A 81 -13.35 -6.52 -8.28
N ASP A 82 -12.88 -6.42 -7.03
CA ASP A 82 -13.58 -7.04 -5.90
C ASP A 82 -14.96 -6.40 -5.68
N TYR A 83 -15.08 -5.10 -5.97
CA TYR A 83 -16.37 -4.42 -5.97
C TYR A 83 -17.31 -4.99 -7.05
N TRP A 84 -16.86 -5.10 -8.30
CA TRP A 84 -17.63 -5.72 -9.40
C TRP A 84 -18.04 -7.17 -9.08
N VAL A 85 -17.16 -7.95 -8.46
CA VAL A 85 -17.46 -9.29 -7.98
C VAL A 85 -18.55 -9.27 -6.89
N SER A 86 -18.51 -8.28 -5.99
CA SER A 86 -19.51 -8.11 -4.93
C SER A 86 -20.90 -7.72 -5.46
N LEU A 87 -20.96 -7.03 -6.60
CA LEU A 87 -22.20 -6.73 -7.34
C LEU A 87 -22.80 -7.96 -8.06
N GLY A 88 -22.18 -9.14 -7.95
CA GLY A 88 -22.63 -10.35 -8.63
C GLY A 88 -22.10 -10.51 -10.05
N LYS A 89 -21.02 -9.81 -10.42
CA LYS A 89 -20.38 -9.87 -11.74
C LYS A 89 -21.34 -9.54 -12.90
N PRO A 90 -22.06 -8.41 -12.86
CA PRO A 90 -22.98 -8.05 -13.92
C PRO A 90 -22.24 -7.84 -15.24
N SER A 91 -22.86 -8.22 -16.36
CA SER A 91 -22.31 -8.05 -17.71
C SER A 91 -22.42 -6.62 -18.22
N ARG A 92 -23.27 -5.81 -17.60
CA ARG A 92 -23.45 -4.38 -17.86
C ARG A 92 -23.46 -3.63 -16.54
N ILE A 93 -22.91 -2.43 -16.57
CA ILE A 93 -22.76 -1.55 -15.42
C ILE A 93 -23.29 -0.20 -15.88
N ASN A 94 -24.17 0.42 -15.08
CA ASN A 94 -24.67 1.76 -15.37
C ASN A 94 -23.69 2.84 -14.87
N ASP A 95 -23.97 4.11 -15.17
CA ASP A 95 -23.06 5.20 -14.85
C ASP A 95 -22.89 5.40 -13.33
N ASP A 96 -23.96 5.26 -12.54
CA ASP A 96 -23.89 5.36 -11.08
C ASP A 96 -23.02 4.24 -10.47
N GLU A 97 -23.20 3.01 -10.92
CA GLU A 97 -22.38 1.86 -10.49
C GLU A 97 -20.91 2.03 -10.89
N ARG A 98 -20.65 2.65 -12.05
CA ARG A 98 -19.31 2.96 -12.52
C ARG A 98 -18.64 3.99 -11.63
N ASP A 99 -19.34 5.07 -11.28
CA ASP A 99 -18.83 6.12 -10.41
C ASP A 99 -18.53 5.57 -9.01
N VAL A 100 -19.38 4.68 -8.48
CA VAL A 100 -19.13 4.03 -7.19
C VAL A 100 -17.91 3.11 -7.26
N MET A 101 -17.73 2.34 -8.34
CA MET A 101 -16.53 1.52 -8.54
C MET A 101 -15.26 2.36 -8.66
N ASP A 102 -15.32 3.49 -9.37
CA ASP A 102 -14.18 4.38 -9.52
C ASP A 102 -13.75 4.91 -8.15
N ASN A 103 -14.72 5.34 -7.33
CA ASN A 103 -14.48 5.72 -5.93
C ASN A 103 -13.94 4.56 -5.07
N ALA A 104 -14.48 3.35 -5.22
CA ALA A 104 -14.03 2.17 -4.48
C ALA A 104 -12.62 1.69 -4.91
N SER A 105 -12.17 2.10 -6.10
CA SER A 105 -10.82 1.82 -6.62
C SER A 105 -9.74 2.70 -6.00
N PHE A 106 -10.14 3.81 -5.33
CA PHE A 106 -9.18 4.65 -4.65
C PHE A 106 -8.58 3.93 -3.42
N PRO A 107 -7.26 4.07 -3.21
CA PRO A 107 -6.63 3.56 -2.01
C PRO A 107 -7.18 4.26 -0.78
N LYS A 108 -7.13 3.58 0.36
CA LYS A 108 -7.35 4.24 1.65
C LYS A 108 -6.16 5.14 1.95
N ILE A 109 -6.45 6.42 2.23
CA ILE A 109 -5.43 7.44 2.50
C ILE A 109 -5.40 7.76 3.99
N SER A 110 -4.22 7.74 4.60
CA SER A 110 -4.00 8.22 5.97
C SER A 110 -2.92 9.30 6.01
N LEU A 111 -3.16 10.39 6.73
CA LEU A 111 -2.25 11.53 6.83
C LEU A 111 -1.74 11.68 8.27
N ARG A 112 -0.43 11.88 8.43
CA ARG A 112 0.21 12.08 9.73
C ARG A 112 1.34 13.11 9.62
N PHE A 113 1.71 13.70 10.76
CA PHE A 113 2.90 14.52 10.88
C PHE A 113 4.03 13.70 11.53
N ALA A 114 5.22 13.75 10.94
CA ALA A 114 6.41 13.11 11.47
C ALA A 114 7.44 14.19 11.84
N LYS A 115 7.70 14.36 13.14
CA LYS A 115 8.68 15.31 13.64
C LYS A 115 10.10 14.78 13.42
N LYS A 116 11.04 15.69 13.14
CA LYS A 116 12.47 15.37 13.10
C LYS A 116 12.89 14.59 14.35
N SER A 117 13.65 13.52 14.16
CA SER A 117 14.03 12.60 15.24
C SER A 117 15.24 11.77 14.87
N ALA A 118 16.00 11.33 15.88
CA ALA A 118 17.16 10.45 15.67
C ALA A 118 16.72 9.04 15.19
N ILE A 119 15.57 8.57 15.67
CA ILE A 119 14.95 7.32 15.24
C ILE A 119 13.45 7.56 15.10
N TYR A 120 12.91 7.28 13.91
CA TYR A 120 11.47 7.31 13.63
C TYR A 120 10.98 5.90 13.30
N ASN A 121 10.07 5.38 14.13
CA ASN A 121 9.59 4.02 14.01
C ASN A 121 8.25 3.98 13.24
N LEU A 122 8.16 3.04 12.29
CA LEU A 122 6.95 2.73 11.54
C LEU A 122 6.65 1.24 11.70
N VAL A 123 5.43 0.92 12.12
CA VAL A 123 4.98 -0.47 12.28
C VAL A 123 3.75 -0.77 11.41
N PRO A 124 3.84 -0.58 10.08
CA PRO A 124 2.70 -0.79 9.19
C PRO A 124 2.40 -2.28 9.05
N LYS A 125 1.13 -2.56 8.78
CA LYS A 125 0.60 -3.91 8.63
C LYS A 125 -0.11 -4.01 7.29
N VAL A 126 0.46 -4.78 6.37
CA VAL A 126 -0.16 -5.09 5.09
C VAL A 126 -1.14 -6.24 5.28
N GLN A 127 -2.42 -6.00 4.99
CA GLN A 127 -3.48 -7.02 5.08
C GLN A 127 -3.66 -7.73 3.74
N GLY A 128 -3.92 -9.04 3.79
CA GLY A 128 -4.22 -9.84 2.59
C GLY A 128 -3.11 -9.76 1.54
N TYR A 129 -3.45 -9.93 0.27
CA TYR A 129 -2.57 -9.66 -0.87
C TYR A 129 -2.55 -8.15 -1.19
N GLY A 130 -2.12 -7.36 -0.21
CA GLY A 130 -2.15 -5.90 -0.28
C GLY A 130 -0.78 -5.27 -0.47
N ALA A 131 -0.82 -3.94 -0.58
CA ALA A 131 0.35 -3.09 -0.56
C ALA A 131 0.08 -1.77 0.19
N ILE A 132 1.12 -1.20 0.78
CA ILE A 132 1.10 0.12 1.41
C ILE A 132 2.22 0.95 0.81
N LEU A 133 1.89 2.14 0.29
CA LEU A 133 2.85 3.17 -0.07
C LEU A 133 2.86 4.26 1.00
N ILE A 134 3.99 4.46 1.66
CA ILE A 134 4.21 5.53 2.64
C ILE A 134 5.09 6.60 2.00
N MET A 135 4.57 7.82 1.94
CA MET A 135 5.25 8.99 1.40
C MET A 135 5.60 9.93 2.54
N LEU A 136 6.89 10.18 2.77
CA LEU A 136 7.37 11.22 3.67
C LEU A 136 7.85 12.40 2.83
N LYS A 137 7.08 13.49 2.81
CA LYS A 137 7.44 14.74 2.13
C LYS A 137 7.93 15.77 3.12
N LYS A 138 9.09 16.37 2.87
CA LYS A 138 9.65 17.39 3.75
C LYS A 138 8.68 18.56 3.87
N VAL A 139 8.37 18.96 5.11
CA VAL A 139 7.52 20.14 5.37
C VAL A 139 8.30 21.40 4.99
N GLN A 140 7.72 22.21 4.11
CA GLN A 140 8.19 23.56 3.85
C GLN A 140 7.67 24.47 4.97
N LYS A 141 8.57 25.01 5.78
CA LYS A 141 8.20 26.03 6.77
C LYS A 141 8.26 27.39 6.07
N HIS A 142 7.18 28.16 6.15
CA HIS A 142 7.25 29.57 5.80
C HIS A 142 8.05 30.27 6.91
N LEU A 143 9.13 30.96 6.51
CA LEU A 143 9.89 31.87 7.37
C LEU A 143 9.15 33.19 7.51
#